data_AF-A0A1D7VE59-F1
#
_entry.id   AF-A0A1D7VE59-F1
#
_cell.length_a   1.000
_cell.length_b   1.000
_cell.length_c   1.000
_cell.angle_alpha   90.00
_cell.angle_beta   90.00
_cell.angle_gamma   90.00
#
_symmetry.space_group_name_H-M   'P 1'
#
loop_
_entity.id
_entity.type
_entity.pdbx_description
1 polymer ?
#
loop_
_entity_poly.entity_id
_entity_poly.type
_entity_poly.pdbx_seq_one_letter_code
_entity_poly.pdbx_strand_id
1 'polypeptide(L)'
;MFHVKQGRRAIAVLAALAAGTALPGVMAVARAESLPGYRTAKGATEVRGTSSAADAPQLTPGVHTDAIKRGEQKYYAVTLDARHTAYFSAVAAPRPGTKVEDYKDKLTISIQDSSGTSCGPDATPSFNGGGMAYPIADYAARRIGADRTECQKAGPYYVVVKREGSATSGSDPWPIELDRLDEPPLKGVAPARPAPGSWSTAAPAPRTDPTKRTARGGTGFNDAGSVAPGVWKDHIKPGETRFYRVPVDWGQRLNLSAELPNASSGATDFLPSALGLAVYNPARGAVGAPNFVPYQGKPAVAPEFTAPVDYGNRLNPTDSVNAMRFAGWYYLAVSLSPNTARFFPKGTELTLRVDVRGAAKAGPGYAEPAGTFSVTPEDQETARNGQTAEEAAKSGTLTTVGYAGIGAGSVLLAGLGAWTLAARRSAARALAGPGTGPVPLPQATTEATPSSQPTQPGRPGQQPPHQQQFRPPQGW
;
A
#
# COMPACT_ATOMS: atom_id res chain seq x y z
N MET A 1 -88.64 17.51 22.30
CA MET A 1 -89.57 18.43 21.59
C MET A 1 -89.32 18.30 20.09
N PHE A 2 -90.27 18.67 19.23
CA PHE A 2 -90.24 18.38 17.79
C PHE A 2 -89.21 19.20 17.00
N HIS A 3 -88.56 18.61 15.99
CA HIS A 3 -88.95 18.85 14.58
C HIS A 3 -88.31 17.86 13.57
N VAL A 4 -88.66 17.99 12.29
CA VAL A 4 -88.56 16.98 11.22
C VAL A 4 -88.31 17.68 9.87
N LYS A 5 -87.88 16.91 8.84
CA LYS A 5 -87.74 17.27 7.39
C LYS A 5 -86.43 18.00 7.01
N GLN A 6 -85.94 17.95 5.76
CA GLN A 6 -85.86 16.93 4.68
C GLN A 6 -85.07 17.58 3.51
N GLY A 7 -84.35 16.79 2.69
CA GLY A 7 -83.78 17.24 1.40
C GLY A 7 -82.37 16.68 1.15
N ARG A 8 -82.16 15.61 0.38
CA ARG A 8 -82.24 15.41 -1.09
C ARG A 8 -81.14 16.10 -1.91
N ARG A 9 -80.37 15.22 -2.61
CA ARG A 9 -79.48 15.46 -3.78
C ARG A 9 -78.21 16.28 -3.46
N ALA A 10 -76.99 15.74 -3.46
CA ALA A 10 -76.25 14.84 -4.38
C ALA A 10 -75.49 15.57 -5.51
N ILE A 11 -74.17 15.40 -5.50
CA ILE A 11 -73.23 15.27 -6.64
C ILE A 11 -71.93 14.69 -6.05
N ALA A 12 -71.20 13.88 -6.82
CA ALA A 12 -69.99 13.20 -6.36
C ALA A 12 -68.70 13.92 -6.81
N VAL A 13 -67.67 13.86 -5.97
CA VAL A 13 -66.27 14.10 -6.36
C VAL A 13 -65.43 13.00 -5.71
N LEU A 14 -64.56 12.34 -6.49
CA LEU A 14 -63.59 11.40 -5.92
C LEU A 14 -62.46 12.19 -5.24
N ALA A 15 -62.25 11.95 -3.95
CA ALA A 15 -61.04 12.34 -3.24
C ALA A 15 -60.47 11.08 -2.57
N ALA A 16 -59.48 10.46 -3.21
CA ALA A 16 -58.79 9.31 -2.63
C ALA A 16 -57.88 9.79 -1.48
N LEU A 17 -58.32 9.59 -0.24
CA LEU A 17 -57.51 9.85 0.95
C LEU A 17 -56.37 8.84 1.03
N ALA A 18 -55.23 9.18 0.43
CA ALA A 18 -53.96 8.63 0.84
C ALA A 18 -53.68 9.09 2.28
N ALA A 19 -53.80 8.18 3.24
CA ALA A 19 -53.55 8.45 4.65
C ALA A 19 -52.05 8.67 4.90
N GLY A 20 -51.58 9.89 4.66
CA GLY A 20 -50.21 10.31 4.92
C GLY A 20 -49.93 10.29 6.42
N THR A 21 -49.38 9.19 6.94
CA THR A 21 -48.93 9.11 8.32
C THR A 21 -47.77 10.07 8.52
N ALA A 22 -48.03 11.18 9.22
CA ALA A 22 -47.04 12.17 9.59
C ALA A 22 -46.03 11.57 10.58
N LEU A 23 -44.98 10.95 10.05
CA LEU A 23 -43.78 10.65 10.83
C LEU A 23 -43.18 11.99 11.30
N PRO A 24 -43.00 12.22 12.61
CA PRO A 24 -42.35 13.43 13.08
C PRO A 24 -40.93 13.47 12.50
N GLY A 25 -40.54 14.65 12.01
CA GLY A 25 -39.34 14.79 11.19
C GLY A 25 -38.11 14.21 11.88
N VAL A 26 -37.47 13.24 11.22
CA VAL A 26 -36.13 12.79 11.61
C VAL A 26 -35.19 13.95 11.38
N MET A 27 -34.98 14.75 12.43
CA MET A 27 -33.90 15.71 12.50
C MET A 27 -32.62 14.95 12.18
N ALA A 28 -32.04 15.24 11.02
CA ALA A 28 -30.75 14.70 10.62
C ALA A 28 -29.69 15.31 11.55
N VAL A 29 -29.51 14.70 12.72
CA VAL A 29 -28.47 15.06 13.68
C VAL A 29 -27.16 15.04 12.91
N ALA A 30 -26.58 16.23 12.70
CA ALA A 30 -25.33 16.37 11.97
C ALA A 30 -24.28 15.53 12.69
N ARG A 31 -23.97 14.37 12.11
CA ARG A 31 -23.09 13.36 12.68
C ARG A 31 -21.74 14.03 12.85
N ALA A 32 -21.36 14.33 14.11
CA ALA A 32 -20.05 14.87 14.42
C ALA A 32 -19.01 13.99 13.71
N GLU A 33 -18.23 14.58 12.81
CA GLU A 33 -17.43 13.83 11.84
C GLU A 33 -16.46 12.91 12.58
N SER A 34 -16.79 11.61 12.62
CA SER A 34 -15.94 10.61 13.25
C SER A 34 -14.60 10.62 12.54
N LEU A 35 -13.54 10.95 13.29
CA LEU A 35 -12.18 11.04 12.78
C LEU A 35 -11.83 9.77 11.98
N PRO A 36 -11.19 9.91 10.81
CA PRO A 36 -10.93 8.77 9.96
C PRO A 36 -9.94 7.82 10.66
N GLY A 37 -10.32 6.55 10.75
CA GLY A 37 -9.41 5.49 11.21
C GLY A 37 -8.40 5.10 10.14
N TYR A 38 -7.44 4.27 10.54
CA TYR A 38 -6.46 3.66 9.64
C TYR A 38 -7.14 2.94 8.46
N ARG A 39 -6.68 3.19 7.24
CA ARG A 39 -7.12 2.49 6.04
C ARG A 39 -6.22 1.29 5.77
N THR A 40 -6.80 0.10 5.90
CA THR A 40 -6.16 -1.15 5.48
C THR A 40 -6.01 -1.23 3.97
N ALA A 41 -5.11 -2.10 3.48
CA ALA A 41 -4.81 -2.19 2.06
C ALA A 41 -6.04 -2.60 1.23
N LYS A 42 -6.18 -1.99 0.05
CA LYS A 42 -7.28 -2.28 -0.87
C LYS A 42 -7.14 -3.71 -1.40
N GLY A 43 -8.00 -4.61 -0.93
CA GLY A 43 -7.92 -6.03 -1.24
C GLY A 43 -7.13 -6.86 -0.22
N ALA A 44 -6.81 -6.32 0.96
CA ALA A 44 -6.30 -7.12 2.07
C ALA A 44 -7.28 -8.24 2.44
N THR A 45 -6.75 -9.44 2.68
CA THR A 45 -7.55 -10.64 2.99
C THR A 45 -7.76 -10.81 4.49
N GLU A 46 -8.95 -11.26 4.91
CA GLU A 46 -9.18 -11.61 6.31
C GLU A 46 -8.42 -12.90 6.66
N VAL A 47 -7.62 -12.85 7.71
CA VAL A 47 -6.99 -14.01 8.35
C VAL A 47 -7.36 -14.00 9.83
N ARG A 48 -7.59 -15.17 10.44
CA ARG A 48 -7.96 -15.27 11.86
C ARG A 48 -6.96 -16.13 12.61
N GLY A 49 -5.92 -15.49 13.14
CA GLY A 49 -4.86 -16.15 13.89
C GLY A 49 -5.41 -16.83 15.14
N THR A 50 -4.88 -18.02 15.44
CA THR A 50 -5.35 -18.89 16.51
C THR A 50 -4.39 -18.87 17.71
N SER A 51 -4.82 -19.35 18.86
CA SER A 51 -4.00 -19.37 20.11
C SER A 51 -2.98 -20.50 20.16
N SER A 52 -2.77 -21.23 19.05
CA SER A 52 -1.93 -22.43 18.95
C SER A 52 -1.19 -22.41 17.62
N ALA A 53 0.07 -22.88 17.60
CA ALA A 53 0.81 -23.05 16.36
C ALA A 53 0.27 -24.20 15.49
N ALA A 54 -0.33 -25.22 16.10
CA ALA A 54 -0.87 -26.39 15.38
C ALA A 54 -2.11 -26.05 14.54
N ASP A 55 -2.89 -25.06 14.98
CA ASP A 55 -4.12 -24.60 14.33
C ASP A 55 -3.91 -23.27 13.57
N ALA A 56 -2.66 -22.87 13.32
CA ALA A 56 -2.33 -21.56 12.78
C ALA A 56 -2.68 -21.47 11.27
N PRO A 57 -3.48 -20.47 10.84
CA PRO A 57 -3.82 -20.31 9.42
C PRO A 57 -2.58 -19.91 8.61
N GLN A 58 -2.50 -20.36 7.36
CA GLN A 58 -1.42 -20.01 6.45
C GLN A 58 -1.53 -18.53 6.02
N LEU A 59 -0.55 -17.72 6.41
CA LEU A 59 -0.38 -16.34 5.97
C LEU A 59 0.36 -16.33 4.62
N THR A 60 -0.40 -16.26 3.54
CA THR A 60 0.15 -16.17 2.17
C THR A 60 0.85 -14.82 1.93
N PRO A 61 1.71 -14.68 0.90
CA PRO A 61 2.21 -13.37 0.49
C PRO A 61 1.07 -12.37 0.22
N GLY A 62 1.31 -11.10 0.54
CA GLY A 62 0.30 -10.03 0.49
C GLY A 62 -0.08 -9.48 1.87
N VAL A 63 -1.02 -8.53 1.87
CA VAL A 63 -1.51 -7.84 3.07
C VAL A 63 -2.76 -8.53 3.61
N HIS A 64 -2.86 -8.71 4.92
CA HIS A 64 -3.98 -9.36 5.61
C HIS A 64 -4.50 -8.54 6.78
N THR A 65 -5.72 -8.81 7.22
CA THR A 65 -6.34 -8.16 8.39
C THR A 65 -6.91 -9.16 9.39
N ASP A 66 -6.75 -8.86 10.67
CA ASP A 66 -7.39 -9.54 11.80
C ASP A 66 -7.73 -8.49 12.89
N ALA A 67 -8.18 -8.91 14.08
CA ALA A 67 -8.27 -8.07 15.27
C ALA A 67 -7.74 -8.81 16.51
N ILE A 68 -7.16 -8.06 17.47
CA ILE A 68 -6.51 -8.62 18.66
C ILE A 68 -6.99 -7.96 19.97
N LYS A 69 -7.43 -8.79 20.92
CA LYS A 69 -7.89 -8.39 22.26
C LYS A 69 -6.70 -8.19 23.19
N ARG A 70 -6.92 -7.41 24.26
CA ARG A 70 -5.92 -7.20 25.32
C ARG A 70 -5.55 -8.53 25.98
N GLY A 71 -4.27 -8.91 25.94
CA GLY A 71 -3.75 -10.18 26.48
C GLY A 71 -3.87 -11.37 25.53
N GLU A 72 -4.38 -11.19 24.32
CA GLU A 72 -4.47 -12.25 23.30
C GLU A 72 -3.13 -12.42 22.57
N GLN A 73 -2.81 -13.67 22.22
CA GLN A 73 -1.66 -14.06 21.42
C GLN A 73 -2.15 -14.92 20.25
N LYS A 74 -1.71 -14.60 19.05
CA LYS A 74 -2.14 -15.22 17.80
C LYS A 74 -0.96 -15.73 16.99
N TYR A 75 -1.10 -16.94 16.46
CA TYR A 75 -0.16 -17.60 15.58
C TYR A 75 -0.69 -17.59 14.14
N TYR A 76 0.22 -17.42 13.18
CA TYR A 76 -0.03 -17.53 11.74
C TYR A 76 1.10 -18.36 11.12
N ALA A 77 0.76 -19.43 10.40
CA ALA A 77 1.74 -20.31 9.75
C ALA A 77 2.29 -19.64 8.48
N VAL A 78 3.59 -19.78 8.24
CA VAL A 78 4.26 -19.31 7.02
C VAL A 78 5.25 -20.34 6.52
N THR A 79 5.38 -20.47 5.20
CA THR A 79 6.43 -21.26 4.56
C THR A 79 7.50 -20.34 4.01
N LEU A 80 8.76 -20.60 4.39
CA LEU A 80 9.93 -19.78 4.06
C LEU A 80 11.02 -20.63 3.41
N ASP A 81 11.79 -20.04 2.49
CA ASP A 81 12.92 -20.70 1.81
C ASP A 81 14.27 -20.42 2.52
N ALA A 82 15.37 -20.95 1.98
CA ALA A 82 16.72 -20.79 2.53
C ALA A 82 17.55 -19.66 1.85
N ARG A 83 16.91 -18.71 1.16
CA ARG A 83 17.56 -17.65 0.37
C ARG A 83 17.11 -16.24 0.76
N HIS A 84 15.81 -16.04 0.97
CA HIS A 84 15.21 -14.74 1.24
C HIS A 84 15.21 -14.39 2.72
N THR A 85 15.52 -13.13 3.03
CA THR A 85 15.27 -12.56 4.35
C THR A 85 13.80 -12.11 4.41
N ALA A 86 13.02 -12.71 5.30
CA ALA A 86 11.59 -12.42 5.41
C ALA A 86 11.30 -11.43 6.54
N TYR A 87 10.59 -10.36 6.20
CA TYR A 87 10.10 -9.32 7.10
C TYR A 87 8.58 -9.46 7.26
N PHE A 88 8.14 -9.58 8.51
CA PHE A 88 6.73 -9.68 8.86
C PHE A 88 6.34 -8.49 9.73
N SER A 89 5.69 -7.51 9.12
CA SER A 89 5.21 -6.32 9.81
C SER A 89 3.80 -6.52 10.34
N ALA A 90 3.50 -5.89 11.48
CA ALA A 90 2.16 -5.80 12.01
C ALA A 90 1.87 -4.36 12.44
N VAL A 91 0.78 -3.80 11.92
CA VAL A 91 0.21 -2.52 12.34
C VAL A 91 -0.95 -2.81 13.29
N ALA A 92 -0.95 -2.24 14.49
CA ALA A 92 -2.12 -2.19 15.35
C ALA A 92 -2.76 -0.80 15.29
N ALA A 93 -4.04 -0.75 14.91
CA ALA A 93 -4.75 0.48 14.59
C ALA A 93 -6.06 0.61 15.42
N PRO A 94 -5.96 0.90 16.74
CA PRO A 94 -7.13 1.31 17.51
C PRO A 94 -7.81 2.53 16.86
N ARG A 95 -9.12 2.67 17.06
CA ARG A 95 -9.86 3.82 16.53
C ARG A 95 -9.45 5.10 17.29
N PRO A 96 -9.47 6.28 16.64
CA PRO A 96 -9.32 7.55 17.34
C PRO A 96 -10.27 7.64 18.55
N GLY A 97 -9.72 7.91 19.73
CA GLY A 97 -10.47 7.96 21.00
C GLY A 97 -10.59 6.65 21.78
N THR A 98 -10.10 5.50 21.27
CA THR A 98 -9.93 4.28 22.08
C THR A 98 -8.96 4.55 23.24
N LYS A 99 -9.25 4.04 24.44
CA LYS A 99 -8.38 4.18 25.61
C LYS A 99 -7.12 3.30 25.49
N VAL A 100 -5.95 3.92 25.58
CA VAL A 100 -4.63 3.26 25.66
C VAL A 100 -3.80 3.82 26.82
N GLU A 101 -2.85 3.05 27.34
CA GLU A 101 -1.89 3.46 28.37
C GLU A 101 -0.45 3.42 27.85
N ASP A 102 0.22 4.56 27.90
CA ASP A 102 1.62 4.72 27.46
C ASP A 102 2.55 3.65 28.09
N TYR A 103 3.43 3.09 27.26
CA TYR A 103 4.41 2.03 27.50
C TYR A 103 3.87 0.68 27.98
N LYS A 104 2.60 0.60 28.38
CA LYS A 104 1.94 -0.64 28.85
C LYS A 104 1.10 -1.30 27.77
N ASP A 105 0.31 -0.53 27.03
CA ASP A 105 -0.36 -0.98 25.81
C ASP A 105 0.68 -1.07 24.69
N LYS A 106 0.89 -2.28 24.18
CA LYS A 106 1.87 -2.56 23.11
C LYS A 106 1.51 -3.78 22.29
N LEU A 107 2.06 -3.85 21.09
CA LEU A 107 2.09 -5.05 20.27
C LEU A 107 3.48 -5.70 20.42
N THR A 108 3.53 -7.02 20.45
CA THR A 108 4.78 -7.80 20.41
C THR A 108 4.70 -8.73 19.21
N ILE A 109 5.70 -8.66 18.32
CA ILE A 109 5.77 -9.40 17.05
C ILE A 109 7.01 -10.28 17.08
N SER A 110 6.85 -11.58 16.84
CA SER A 110 7.92 -12.57 16.83
C SER A 110 7.83 -13.48 15.60
N ILE A 111 8.92 -14.13 15.22
CA ILE A 111 8.93 -15.22 14.23
C ILE A 111 9.59 -16.42 14.88
N GLN A 112 8.88 -17.53 14.97
CA GLN A 112 9.32 -18.75 15.64
C GLN A 112 9.44 -19.91 14.64
N ASP A 113 10.38 -20.82 14.89
CA ASP A 113 10.44 -22.10 14.18
C ASP A 113 9.44 -23.13 14.74
N SER A 114 9.45 -24.35 14.22
CA SER A 114 8.55 -25.44 14.66
C SER A 114 8.79 -25.94 16.08
N SER A 115 9.82 -25.47 16.79
CA SER A 115 10.05 -25.74 18.22
C SER A 115 9.59 -24.59 19.13
N GLY A 116 9.16 -23.46 18.55
CA GLY A 116 8.89 -22.22 19.30
C GLY A 116 10.12 -21.34 19.50
N THR A 117 11.28 -21.71 18.94
CA THR A 117 12.52 -20.93 19.06
C THR A 117 12.42 -19.68 18.18
N SER A 118 12.63 -18.49 18.76
CA SER A 118 12.57 -17.23 18.00
C SER A 118 13.77 -17.07 17.05
N CYS A 119 13.50 -16.58 15.84
CA CYS A 119 14.47 -16.39 14.76
C CYS A 119 15.19 -15.03 14.80
N GLY A 120 14.97 -14.23 15.84
CA GLY A 120 15.54 -12.90 15.99
C GLY A 120 15.04 -12.17 17.23
N PRO A 121 15.34 -10.87 17.38
CA PRO A 121 14.70 -10.02 18.38
C PRO A 121 13.20 -9.85 18.04
N ASP A 122 12.37 -9.84 19.07
CA ASP A 122 10.95 -9.50 18.94
C ASP A 122 10.77 -7.98 18.80
N ALA A 123 9.84 -7.57 17.93
CA ALA A 123 9.49 -6.16 17.75
C ALA A 123 8.41 -5.76 18.76
N THR A 124 8.56 -4.62 19.44
CA THR A 124 7.71 -4.26 20.60
C THR A 124 7.15 -2.83 20.56
N PRO A 125 6.51 -2.38 19.47
CA PRO A 125 5.95 -1.04 19.37
C PRO A 125 4.87 -0.79 20.44
N SER A 126 4.95 0.38 21.08
CA SER A 126 4.12 0.76 22.24
C SER A 126 3.61 2.20 22.12
N PHE A 127 2.57 2.53 22.90
CA PHE A 127 2.05 3.89 22.98
C PHE A 127 2.96 4.81 23.80
N ASN A 128 3.14 6.06 23.37
CA ASN A 128 3.87 7.10 24.11
C ASN A 128 3.29 8.52 23.88
N GLY A 129 2.03 8.60 23.42
CA GLY A 129 1.37 9.83 22.99
C GLY A 129 0.53 10.54 24.05
N GLY A 130 0.75 10.27 25.35
CA GLY A 130 -0.05 10.84 26.43
C GLY A 130 -1.47 10.26 26.51
N GLY A 131 -1.63 8.96 26.28
CA GLY A 131 -2.92 8.27 26.24
C GLY A 131 -3.70 8.45 24.93
N MET A 132 -3.11 9.05 23.90
CA MET A 132 -3.70 9.11 22.55
C MET A 132 -3.62 7.75 21.87
N ALA A 133 -4.74 7.25 21.35
CA ALA A 133 -4.75 6.18 20.36
C ALA A 133 -4.39 6.70 18.96
N TYR A 134 -3.41 6.05 18.33
CA TYR A 134 -2.95 6.22 16.95
C TYR A 134 -2.47 4.85 16.42
N PRO A 135 -2.23 4.67 15.12
CA PRO A 135 -1.67 3.42 14.61
C PRO A 135 -0.21 3.25 15.05
N ILE A 136 0.12 2.11 15.65
CA ILE A 136 1.49 1.70 15.97
C ILE A 136 1.90 0.53 15.07
N ALA A 137 3.16 0.44 14.67
CA ALA A 137 3.65 -0.58 13.75
C ALA A 137 5.11 -0.93 14.01
N ASP A 138 5.49 -2.17 13.73
CA ASP A 138 6.89 -2.59 13.57
C ASP A 138 6.97 -3.92 12.79
N TYR A 139 8.16 -4.53 12.64
CA TYR A 139 8.31 -5.88 12.08
C TYR A 139 9.24 -6.80 12.88
N ALA A 140 8.92 -8.10 12.86
CA ALA A 140 9.89 -9.16 13.13
C ALA A 140 10.61 -9.59 11.84
N ALA A 141 11.83 -10.14 11.95
CA ALA A 141 12.66 -10.48 10.78
C ALA A 141 13.38 -11.82 10.92
N ARG A 142 13.11 -12.76 9.99
CA ARG A 142 13.95 -13.95 9.79
C ARG A 142 15.00 -13.62 8.73
N ARG A 143 16.22 -13.33 9.19
CA ARG A 143 17.34 -12.98 8.29
C ARG A 143 18.12 -14.20 7.84
N ILE A 144 18.40 -14.28 6.54
CA ILE A 144 19.36 -15.21 5.95
C ILE A 144 20.73 -14.51 5.88
N GLY A 145 21.78 -15.18 6.34
CA GLY A 145 23.14 -14.65 6.30
C GLY A 145 24.11 -15.34 7.24
N ALA A 146 25.41 -15.23 6.95
CA ALA A 146 26.49 -15.80 7.77
C ALA A 146 26.65 -15.12 9.15
N ASP A 147 25.88 -14.06 9.43
CA ASP A 147 25.79 -13.43 10.76
C ASP A 147 24.69 -14.05 11.64
N ARG A 148 24.08 -15.18 11.21
CA ARG A 148 23.03 -15.90 11.91
C ARG A 148 23.32 -17.40 12.03
N THR A 149 22.99 -17.96 13.19
CA THR A 149 23.11 -19.40 13.51
C THR A 149 21.76 -20.11 13.44
N GLU A 150 20.67 -19.47 13.86
CA GLU A 150 19.33 -20.03 13.90
C GLU A 150 18.55 -19.79 12.60
N CYS A 151 17.46 -20.54 12.42
CA CYS A 151 16.44 -20.34 11.38
C CYS A 151 16.90 -20.21 9.92
N GLN A 152 18.10 -20.68 9.53
CA GLN A 152 18.59 -20.57 8.15
C GLN A 152 17.96 -21.56 7.15
N LYS A 153 17.22 -22.56 7.62
CA LYS A 153 16.67 -23.66 6.79
C LYS A 153 15.34 -23.27 6.13
N ALA A 154 15.05 -23.81 4.96
CA ALA A 154 13.70 -23.75 4.39
C ALA A 154 12.74 -24.62 5.22
N GLY A 155 11.47 -24.21 5.37
CA GLY A 155 10.48 -24.95 6.15
C GLY A 155 9.29 -24.13 6.65
N PRO A 156 8.48 -24.72 7.56
CA PRO A 156 7.43 -24.00 8.28
C PRO A 156 8.01 -23.14 9.40
N TYR A 157 7.47 -21.94 9.53
CA TYR A 157 7.70 -21.00 10.62
C TYR A 157 6.35 -20.39 11.04
N TYR A 158 6.32 -19.72 12.19
CA TYR A 158 5.13 -19.06 12.71
C TYR A 158 5.40 -17.59 12.97
N VAL A 159 4.58 -16.70 12.42
CA VAL A 159 4.49 -15.32 12.89
C VAL A 159 3.62 -15.34 14.15
N VAL A 160 4.11 -14.74 15.23
CA VAL A 160 3.39 -14.66 16.50
C VAL A 160 3.15 -13.19 16.83
N VAL A 161 1.89 -12.82 17.00
CA VAL A 161 1.47 -11.45 17.33
C VAL A 161 0.72 -11.48 18.65
N LYS A 162 1.23 -10.76 19.65
CA LYS A 162 0.65 -10.66 20.99
C LYS A 162 0.30 -9.21 21.27
N ARG A 163 -0.86 -8.95 21.88
CA ARG A 163 -1.20 -7.64 22.43
C ARG A 163 -1.08 -7.64 23.94
N GLU A 164 -0.24 -6.75 24.45
CA GLU A 164 -0.04 -6.54 25.88
C GLU A 164 -0.70 -5.22 26.30
N GLY A 165 -1.15 -5.13 27.55
CA GLY A 165 -1.90 -4.00 28.09
C GLY A 165 -2.29 -4.26 29.54
N SER A 166 -2.51 -3.20 30.32
CA SER A 166 -2.78 -3.31 31.76
C SER A 166 -4.25 -3.64 32.04
N ALA A 167 -4.59 -4.01 33.28
CA ALA A 167 -5.99 -4.19 33.69
C ALA A 167 -6.85 -2.93 33.47
N THR A 168 -6.24 -1.74 33.50
CA THR A 168 -6.91 -0.44 33.31
C THR A 168 -6.91 0.06 31.85
N SER A 169 -6.12 -0.53 30.94
CA SER A 169 -6.17 -0.31 29.49
C SER A 169 -7.53 -0.59 28.86
N GLY A 170 -7.81 -0.07 27.66
CA GLY A 170 -9.05 -0.32 26.93
C GLY A 170 -9.26 -1.80 26.54
N SER A 171 -10.46 -2.32 26.78
CA SER A 171 -10.83 -3.71 26.51
C SER A 171 -11.06 -4.03 25.03
N ASP A 172 -11.40 -3.02 24.22
CA ASP A 172 -11.80 -3.18 22.82
C ASP A 172 -10.73 -3.90 21.99
N PRO A 173 -11.09 -4.83 21.09
CA PRO A 173 -10.13 -5.40 20.14
C PRO A 173 -9.54 -4.31 19.25
N TRP A 174 -8.23 -4.33 19.04
CA TRP A 174 -7.59 -3.48 18.04
C TRP A 174 -7.61 -4.20 16.69
N PRO A 175 -8.09 -3.56 15.61
CA PRO A 175 -7.78 -3.99 14.25
C PRO A 175 -6.25 -4.12 14.07
N ILE A 176 -5.82 -5.19 13.42
CA ILE A 176 -4.43 -5.35 12.99
C ILE A 176 -4.34 -5.61 11.48
N GLU A 177 -3.30 -5.07 10.87
CA GLU A 177 -2.89 -5.36 9.50
C GLU A 177 -1.53 -6.04 9.51
N LEU A 178 -1.40 -7.14 8.77
CA LEU A 178 -0.18 -7.94 8.64
C LEU A 178 0.33 -7.85 7.20
N ASP A 179 1.64 -7.70 7.01
CA ASP A 179 2.25 -7.61 5.68
C ASP A 179 3.60 -8.36 5.65
N ARG A 180 3.86 -9.08 4.55
CA ARG A 180 5.06 -9.89 4.32
C ARG A 180 5.87 -9.29 3.17
N LEU A 181 7.11 -8.91 3.43
CA LEU A 181 8.09 -8.56 2.42
C LEU A 181 9.31 -9.50 2.48
N ASP A 182 9.75 -9.98 1.32
CA ASP A 182 10.95 -10.81 1.18
C ASP A 182 12.07 -9.97 0.55
N GLU A 183 13.19 -9.79 1.26
CA GLU A 183 14.40 -9.15 0.73
C GLU A 183 15.25 -10.20 -0.03
N PRO A 184 15.60 -9.94 -1.31
CA PRO A 184 16.46 -10.83 -2.09
C PRO A 184 17.86 -11.05 -1.49
N PRO A 185 18.50 -12.20 -1.75
CA PRO A 185 19.91 -12.38 -1.44
C PRO A 185 20.80 -11.44 -2.27
N LEU A 186 22.05 -11.25 -1.85
CA LEU A 186 23.04 -10.43 -2.56
C LEU A 186 23.90 -11.23 -3.55
N LYS A 187 24.51 -10.53 -4.51
CA LYS A 187 25.58 -11.04 -5.38
C LYS A 187 26.92 -10.90 -4.65
N GLY A 188 27.43 -12.00 -4.10
CA GLY A 188 28.71 -12.03 -3.43
C GLY A 188 28.65 -11.65 -1.95
N VAL A 189 29.65 -10.91 -1.46
CA VAL A 189 29.83 -10.63 -0.03
C VAL A 189 28.97 -9.45 0.41
N ALA A 190 28.30 -9.58 1.55
CA ALA A 190 27.49 -8.51 2.14
C ALA A 190 28.34 -7.30 2.56
N PRO A 191 27.89 -6.06 2.29
CA PRO A 191 28.53 -4.85 2.82
C PRO A 191 28.70 -4.88 4.34
N ALA A 192 29.92 -4.55 4.78
CA ALA A 192 30.25 -4.43 6.20
C ALA A 192 29.51 -3.25 6.86
N ARG A 193 29.40 -3.27 8.18
CA ARG A 193 28.81 -2.15 8.94
C ARG A 193 29.62 -0.85 8.73
N PRO A 194 28.97 0.30 8.46
CA PRO A 194 29.63 1.60 8.46
C PRO A 194 30.43 1.86 9.74
N ALA A 195 31.59 2.51 9.59
CA ALA A 195 32.48 2.79 10.72
C ALA A 195 31.83 3.81 11.69
N PRO A 196 32.07 3.69 13.02
CA PRO A 196 31.62 4.70 13.99
C PRO A 196 32.11 6.10 13.59
N GLY A 197 31.21 7.09 13.65
CA GLY A 197 31.52 8.48 13.28
C GLY A 197 31.66 8.77 11.78
N SER A 198 31.43 7.79 10.89
CA SER A 198 31.50 8.01 9.43
C SER A 198 30.38 8.90 8.85
N TRP A 199 29.43 9.34 9.67
CA TRP A 199 28.48 10.41 9.37
C TRP A 199 28.28 11.31 10.59
N SER A 200 28.02 12.61 10.36
CA SER A 200 27.66 13.53 11.44
C SER A 200 26.23 13.29 11.93
N THR A 201 26.08 13.15 13.25
CA THR A 201 24.80 13.07 13.97
C THR A 201 24.18 14.44 14.28
N ALA A 202 24.89 15.53 14.04
CA ALA A 202 24.35 16.88 14.25
C ALA A 202 23.23 17.18 13.25
N ALA A 203 22.02 17.43 13.76
CA ALA A 203 20.87 17.80 12.94
C ALA A 203 21.09 19.18 12.30
N PRO A 204 20.99 19.32 10.97
CA PRO A 204 21.12 20.60 10.29
C PRO A 204 19.85 21.43 10.42
N ALA A 205 19.95 22.74 10.19
CA ALA A 205 18.80 23.64 10.18
C ALA A 205 17.68 23.14 9.25
N PRO A 206 16.39 23.26 9.65
CA PRO A 206 15.26 22.85 8.82
C PRO A 206 15.21 23.60 7.48
N ARG A 207 14.64 22.95 6.46
CA ARG A 207 14.48 23.50 5.11
C ARG A 207 13.57 24.73 5.08
N THR A 208 14.04 25.84 4.51
CA THR A 208 13.38 27.16 4.57
C THR A 208 12.69 27.61 3.28
N ASP A 209 12.39 26.70 2.35
CA ASP A 209 11.83 27.01 1.02
C ASP A 209 10.63 27.99 1.08
N PRO A 210 10.65 29.09 0.28
CA PRO A 210 9.59 30.10 0.33
C PRO A 210 8.27 29.62 -0.26
N THR A 211 8.32 28.71 -1.24
CA THR A 211 7.14 28.14 -1.89
C THR A 211 6.60 26.96 -1.08
N LYS A 212 5.58 27.21 -0.25
CA LYS A 212 4.85 26.15 0.45
C LYS A 212 3.92 25.39 -0.51
N ARG A 213 4.06 24.06 -0.57
CA ARG A 213 3.25 23.15 -1.39
C ARG A 213 2.05 22.60 -0.60
N THR A 214 1.01 22.09 -1.27
CA THR A 214 -0.08 21.35 -0.60
C THR A 214 0.22 19.85 -0.62
N ALA A 215 0.20 19.20 0.54
CA ALA A 215 0.20 17.75 0.69
C ALA A 215 -1.24 17.23 0.92
N ARG A 216 -1.41 15.91 0.89
CA ARG A 216 -2.66 15.22 1.25
C ARG A 216 -2.32 13.97 2.05
N GLY A 217 -2.28 14.07 3.37
CA GLY A 217 -1.94 12.96 4.24
C GLY A 217 -3.06 11.93 4.30
N GLY A 218 -2.71 10.67 4.00
CA GLY A 218 -3.57 9.51 4.16
C GLY A 218 -3.83 9.18 5.63
N THR A 219 -4.46 8.04 5.89
CA THR A 219 -4.79 7.57 7.24
C THR A 219 -4.01 6.32 7.63
N GLY A 220 -3.30 5.69 6.69
CA GLY A 220 -2.38 4.59 6.93
C GLY A 220 -1.24 4.49 5.91
N PHE A 221 -0.43 3.44 6.03
CA PHE A 221 0.66 3.15 5.08
C PHE A 221 0.15 3.01 3.63
N ASN A 222 -1.07 2.46 3.48
CA ASN A 222 -1.62 2.06 2.19
C ASN A 222 -2.20 3.22 1.35
N ASP A 223 -2.55 4.35 1.97
CA ASP A 223 -3.03 5.56 1.30
C ASP A 223 -2.16 6.80 1.59
N ALA A 224 -0.94 6.60 2.09
CA ALA A 224 0.01 7.65 2.44
C ALA A 224 0.30 8.60 1.26
N GLY A 225 0.18 9.90 1.50
CA GLY A 225 0.46 10.93 0.49
C GLY A 225 1.96 11.07 0.24
N SER A 226 2.40 10.93 -1.01
CA SER A 226 3.82 11.05 -1.33
C SER A 226 4.26 12.51 -1.24
N VAL A 227 5.45 12.78 -0.68
CA VAL A 227 6.04 14.12 -0.59
C VAL A 227 7.54 14.08 -0.90
N ALA A 228 7.95 14.87 -1.90
CA ALA A 228 9.35 15.14 -2.23
C ALA A 228 9.98 16.17 -1.27
N PRO A 229 11.31 16.39 -1.32
CA PRO A 229 11.96 17.49 -0.61
C PRO A 229 11.29 18.83 -0.88
N GLY A 230 10.95 19.57 0.18
CA GLY A 230 10.13 20.77 0.12
C GLY A 230 9.55 21.18 1.48
N VAL A 231 8.85 22.31 1.50
CA VAL A 231 7.97 22.70 2.62
C VAL A 231 6.53 22.50 2.18
N TRP A 232 5.78 21.71 2.94
CA TRP A 232 4.42 21.30 2.63
C TRP A 232 3.43 21.80 3.68
N LYS A 233 2.18 22.02 3.28
CA LYS A 233 1.02 22.31 4.12
C LYS A 233 -0.02 21.20 3.99
N ASP A 234 -0.64 20.85 5.10
CA ASP A 234 -1.84 20.03 5.17
C ASP A 234 -2.74 20.54 6.32
N HIS A 235 -3.86 19.89 6.57
CA HIS A 235 -4.76 20.18 7.69
C HIS A 235 -5.00 18.93 8.54
N ILE A 236 -4.88 19.10 9.86
CA ILE A 236 -4.99 18.00 10.84
C ILE A 236 -5.98 18.37 11.96
N LYS A 237 -6.87 17.44 12.30
CA LYS A 237 -7.85 17.57 13.38
C LYS A 237 -7.31 16.98 14.71
N PRO A 238 -7.73 17.48 15.88
CA PRO A 238 -7.38 16.86 17.16
C PRO A 238 -7.84 15.40 17.20
N GLY A 239 -6.93 14.49 17.56
CA GLY A 239 -7.16 13.04 17.57
C GLY A 239 -6.88 12.33 16.23
N GLU A 240 -6.47 13.06 15.19
CA GLU A 240 -6.16 12.51 13.86
C GLU A 240 -4.68 12.13 13.73
N THR A 241 -4.38 11.10 12.93
CA THR A 241 -3.03 10.78 12.45
C THR A 241 -3.01 10.87 10.94
N ARG A 242 -2.09 11.67 10.39
CA ARG A 242 -1.84 11.84 8.95
C ARG A 242 -0.63 11.01 8.52
N PHE A 243 -0.77 10.26 7.42
CA PHE A 243 0.31 9.47 6.83
C PHE A 243 0.84 10.07 5.53
N TYR A 244 2.16 10.25 5.46
CA TYR A 244 2.91 10.67 4.27
C TYR A 244 3.99 9.65 3.93
N ARG A 245 4.58 9.74 2.74
CA ARG A 245 5.73 8.90 2.36
C ARG A 245 6.77 9.65 1.51
N VAL A 246 8.04 9.31 1.70
CA VAL A 246 9.21 9.94 1.05
C VAL A 246 10.07 8.84 0.43
N PRO A 247 10.51 8.95 -0.83
CA PRO A 247 11.49 8.03 -1.40
C PRO A 247 12.89 8.42 -0.90
N VAL A 248 13.63 7.47 -0.34
CA VAL A 248 14.99 7.68 0.19
C VAL A 248 15.89 6.56 -0.36
N ASP A 249 16.91 6.95 -1.11
CA ASP A 249 17.81 6.01 -1.77
C ASP A 249 19.07 5.70 -0.93
N TRP A 250 19.86 4.71 -1.35
CA TRP A 250 21.10 4.32 -0.68
C TRP A 250 22.06 5.50 -0.52
N GLY A 251 22.64 5.66 0.68
CA GLY A 251 23.50 6.78 1.04
C GLY A 251 22.77 8.07 1.41
N GLN A 252 21.44 8.17 1.23
CA GLN A 252 20.65 9.34 1.60
C GLN A 252 20.09 9.24 3.03
N ARG A 253 19.61 10.35 3.59
CA ARG A 253 18.94 10.41 4.90
C ARG A 253 17.86 11.48 4.96
N LEU A 254 17.00 11.38 5.95
CA LEU A 254 15.91 12.33 6.21
C LEU A 254 16.33 13.38 7.24
N ASN A 255 16.00 14.64 6.96
CA ASN A 255 15.88 15.73 7.94
C ASN A 255 14.47 16.31 7.81
N LEU A 256 13.71 16.27 8.90
CA LEU A 256 12.25 16.49 8.90
C LEU A 256 11.82 17.43 10.02
N SER A 257 10.69 18.10 9.82
CA SER A 257 9.89 18.60 10.93
C SER A 257 8.40 18.56 10.62
N ALA A 258 7.58 18.19 11.61
CA ALA A 258 6.16 18.50 11.67
C ALA A 258 5.97 19.74 12.57
N GLU A 259 5.16 20.71 12.15
CA GLU A 259 5.07 22.03 12.79
C GLU A 259 3.62 22.49 12.96
N LEU A 260 3.30 22.96 14.18
CA LEU A 260 2.03 23.60 14.53
C LEU A 260 2.19 25.13 14.65
N PRO A 261 1.18 25.93 14.25
CA PRO A 261 1.17 27.38 14.41
C PRO A 261 0.84 27.81 15.86
N ASN A 262 0.79 29.13 16.08
CA ASN A 262 0.17 29.71 17.27
C ASN A 262 -1.31 29.31 17.38
N ALA A 263 -1.85 29.30 18.61
CA ALA A 263 -3.26 29.01 18.84
C ALA A 263 -4.15 30.17 18.39
N SER A 264 -5.17 29.89 17.58
CA SER A 264 -6.15 30.88 17.14
C SER A 264 -7.06 31.42 18.25
N SER A 265 -7.13 30.73 19.39
CA SER A 265 -7.95 31.09 20.55
C SER A 265 -7.22 31.91 21.62
N GLY A 266 -5.90 32.11 21.49
CA GLY A 266 -5.08 32.74 22.53
C GLY A 266 -4.89 31.92 23.81
N ALA A 267 -5.41 30.69 23.88
CA ALA A 267 -5.26 29.80 25.03
C ALA A 267 -3.79 29.36 25.23
N THR A 268 -3.37 29.22 26.49
CA THR A 268 -1.96 29.01 26.88
C THR A 268 -1.71 27.76 27.74
N ASP A 269 -2.70 26.88 27.91
CA ASP A 269 -2.56 25.69 28.76
C ASP A 269 -1.40 24.80 28.29
N PHE A 270 -0.71 24.15 29.22
CA PHE A 270 0.32 23.19 28.84
C PHE A 270 -0.28 21.86 28.37
N LEU A 271 0.31 21.29 27.32
CA LEU A 271 0.17 19.89 26.92
C LEU A 271 1.57 19.27 26.82
N PRO A 272 1.87 18.15 27.51
CA PRO A 272 3.18 17.50 27.42
C PRO A 272 3.37 16.77 26.08
N SER A 273 2.34 16.07 25.60
CA SER A 273 2.34 15.32 24.33
C SER A 273 1.23 15.87 23.44
N ALA A 274 1.58 16.80 22.54
CA ALA A 274 0.63 17.52 21.71
C ALA A 274 0.74 17.15 20.23
N LEU A 275 1.96 17.14 19.69
CA LEU A 275 2.27 16.78 18.30
C LEU A 275 3.28 15.64 18.30
N GLY A 276 2.94 14.50 17.71
CA GLY A 276 3.84 13.38 17.47
C GLY A 276 4.30 13.33 16.02
N LEU A 277 5.59 13.09 15.79
CA LEU A 277 6.13 12.64 14.51
C LEU A 277 6.77 11.26 14.71
N ALA A 278 6.40 10.29 13.87
CA ALA A 278 7.03 8.98 13.79
C ALA A 278 7.51 8.71 12.36
N VAL A 279 8.66 8.04 12.22
CA VAL A 279 9.24 7.62 10.95
C VAL A 279 9.30 6.10 10.90
N TYR A 280 8.83 5.52 9.80
CA TYR A 280 8.89 4.08 9.53
C TYR A 280 9.66 3.83 8.24
N ASN A 281 10.41 2.72 8.20
CA ASN A 281 11.18 2.30 7.04
C ASN A 281 10.31 1.53 6.00
N PRO A 282 10.84 1.15 4.82
CA PRO A 282 10.09 0.46 3.78
C PRO A 282 9.44 -0.87 4.20
N ALA A 283 9.95 -1.52 5.24
CA ALA A 283 9.34 -2.72 5.84
C ALA A 283 8.31 -2.41 6.95
N ARG A 284 7.84 -1.15 7.04
CA ARG A 284 6.95 -0.61 8.07
C ARG A 284 7.51 -0.65 9.51
N GLY A 285 8.81 -0.89 9.66
CA GLY A 285 9.47 -0.93 10.97
C GLY A 285 9.81 0.46 11.49
N ALA A 286 9.76 0.65 12.81
CA ALA A 286 10.01 1.94 13.42
C ALA A 286 11.48 2.38 13.26
N VAL A 287 11.71 3.64 12.91
CA VAL A 287 13.06 4.27 12.86
C VAL A 287 13.43 4.90 14.22
N GLY A 288 12.51 4.90 15.17
CA GLY A 288 12.72 5.35 16.55
C GLY A 288 11.41 5.32 17.33
N ALA A 289 11.47 5.66 18.62
CA ALA A 289 10.26 5.97 19.37
C ALA A 289 9.63 7.27 18.82
N PRO A 290 8.30 7.35 18.64
CA PRO A 290 7.64 8.57 18.14
C PRO A 290 7.98 9.80 18.98
N ASN A 291 8.47 10.87 18.34
CA ASN A 291 8.82 12.12 18.99
C ASN A 291 7.56 12.97 19.23
N PHE A 292 7.01 12.87 20.45
CA PHE A 292 5.90 13.72 20.92
C PHE A 292 6.44 14.96 21.63
N VAL A 293 6.11 16.14 21.09
CA VAL A 293 6.52 17.44 21.63
C VAL A 293 5.37 18.18 22.33
N PRO A 294 5.67 19.04 23.32
CA PRO A 294 4.66 19.79 24.04
C PRO A 294 4.07 20.96 23.25
N TYR A 295 2.95 21.50 23.73
CA TYR A 295 2.29 22.68 23.18
C TYR A 295 1.73 23.58 24.28
N GLN A 296 1.75 24.90 24.04
CA GLN A 296 1.29 25.92 25.00
C GLN A 296 0.80 27.22 24.33
N GLY A 297 0.10 27.09 23.19
CA GLY A 297 -0.40 28.22 22.39
C GLY A 297 0.62 28.88 21.47
N LYS A 298 1.91 28.57 21.63
CA LYS A 298 3.05 28.99 20.78
C LYS A 298 3.41 27.91 19.75
N PRO A 299 4.16 28.21 18.68
CA PRO A 299 4.46 27.24 17.64
C PRO A 299 5.30 26.09 18.19
N ALA A 300 4.96 24.86 17.81
CA ALA A 300 5.67 23.66 18.22
C ALA A 300 6.23 22.93 17.00
N VAL A 301 7.38 22.29 17.18
CA VAL A 301 8.15 21.60 16.13
C VAL A 301 8.52 20.22 16.66
N ALA A 302 8.07 19.17 15.97
CA ALA A 302 8.54 17.80 16.17
C ALA A 302 9.58 17.49 15.07
N PRO A 303 10.90 17.61 15.36
CA PRO A 303 11.95 17.32 14.40
C PRO A 303 12.28 15.83 14.35
N GLU A 304 12.76 15.35 13.20
CA GLU A 304 13.34 14.01 13.06
C GLU A 304 14.57 14.03 12.13
N PHE A 305 15.61 13.26 12.48
CA PHE A 305 16.87 13.24 11.74
C PHE A 305 17.54 11.87 11.76
N THR A 306 17.71 11.25 10.59
CA THR A 306 18.11 9.83 10.51
C THR A 306 19.59 9.62 10.22
N ALA A 307 20.06 8.40 10.46
CA ALA A 307 21.28 7.90 9.84
C ALA A 307 21.13 7.83 8.30
N PRO A 308 22.23 7.81 7.53
CA PRO A 308 22.23 7.42 6.12
C PRO A 308 21.68 6.01 5.94
N VAL A 309 20.88 5.81 4.88
CA VAL A 309 20.47 4.50 4.38
C VAL A 309 21.71 3.72 3.95
N ASP A 310 22.00 2.62 4.62
CA ASP A 310 23.13 1.75 4.31
C ASP A 310 22.82 0.31 4.67
N TYR A 311 23.06 -0.64 3.76
CA TYR A 311 22.73 -2.06 3.97
C TYR A 311 23.44 -2.64 5.21
N GLY A 312 24.67 -2.19 5.48
CA GLY A 312 25.48 -2.61 6.63
C GLY A 312 24.93 -2.14 7.98
N ASN A 313 23.97 -1.21 8.01
CA ASN A 313 23.27 -0.81 9.23
C ASN A 313 22.53 -1.97 9.90
N ARG A 314 22.21 -3.06 9.17
CA ARG A 314 21.61 -4.28 9.75
C ARG A 314 22.41 -4.94 10.89
N LEU A 315 23.70 -4.58 11.00
CA LEU A 315 24.64 -5.03 12.03
C LEU A 315 24.89 -3.98 13.13
N ASN A 316 24.15 -2.87 13.14
CA ASN A 316 24.31 -1.77 14.10
C ASN A 316 23.49 -2.05 15.38
N PRO A 317 24.05 -1.91 16.60
CA PRO A 317 23.31 -2.15 17.84
C PRO A 317 22.33 -1.02 18.22
N THR A 318 22.35 0.13 17.54
CA THR A 318 21.39 1.22 17.75
C THR A 318 20.22 1.07 16.80
N ASP A 319 19.02 0.78 17.33
CA ASP A 319 17.83 0.46 16.53
C ASP A 319 17.47 1.51 15.48
N SER A 320 17.58 2.80 15.82
CA SER A 320 17.30 3.90 14.89
C SER A 320 18.29 4.02 13.74
N VAL A 321 19.52 3.54 13.91
CA VAL A 321 20.47 3.37 12.81
C VAL A 321 20.17 2.09 12.06
N ASN A 322 19.87 0.99 12.76
CA ASN A 322 19.61 -0.33 12.18
C ASN A 322 18.34 -0.35 11.31
N ALA A 323 17.34 0.47 11.63
CA ALA A 323 16.15 0.70 10.82
C ALA A 323 16.43 1.43 9.49
N MET A 324 17.56 2.13 9.36
CA MET A 324 18.03 2.77 8.13
C MET A 324 18.82 1.80 7.23
N ARG A 325 18.33 0.57 7.06
CA ARG A 325 19.01 -0.50 6.31
C ARG A 325 18.47 -0.76 4.89
N PHE A 326 17.53 0.06 4.42
CA PHE A 326 16.77 -0.16 3.18
C PHE A 326 16.65 1.15 2.39
N ALA A 327 16.85 1.13 1.07
CA ALA A 327 16.28 2.16 0.21
C ALA A 327 14.78 1.90 -0.01
N GLY A 328 14.03 2.94 -0.41
CA GLY A 328 12.63 2.84 -0.80
C GLY A 328 11.75 3.90 -0.13
N TRP A 329 10.46 3.59 0.03
CA TRP A 329 9.49 4.48 0.67
C TRP A 329 9.61 4.45 2.20
N TYR A 330 10.06 5.56 2.77
CA TYR A 330 9.94 5.84 4.20
C TYR A 330 8.61 6.52 4.48
N TYR A 331 7.90 6.12 5.55
CA TYR A 331 6.58 6.63 5.90
C TYR A 331 6.66 7.54 7.12
N LEU A 332 5.92 8.64 7.08
CA LEU A 332 5.84 9.63 8.17
C LEU A 332 4.43 9.63 8.73
N ALA A 333 4.27 9.34 10.02
CA ALA A 333 3.00 9.45 10.72
C ALA A 333 3.03 10.69 11.63
N VAL A 334 2.13 11.64 11.38
CA VAL A 334 1.97 12.86 12.20
C VAL A 334 0.68 12.75 12.99
N SER A 335 0.78 12.67 14.32
CA SER A 335 -0.37 12.50 15.24
C SER A 335 -0.62 13.79 16.02
N LEU A 336 -1.85 14.31 15.99
CA LEU A 336 -2.26 15.47 16.79
C LEU A 336 -3.10 15.01 17.99
N SER A 337 -2.64 15.29 19.21
CA SER A 337 -3.33 14.88 20.45
C SER A 337 -4.77 15.41 20.51
N PRO A 338 -5.79 14.59 20.88
CA PRO A 338 -7.18 15.04 20.95
C PRO A 338 -7.39 16.18 21.95
N ASN A 339 -6.54 16.26 22.96
CA ASN A 339 -6.56 17.34 23.96
C ASN A 339 -6.23 18.72 23.37
N THR A 340 -5.70 18.81 22.15
CA THR A 340 -5.44 20.07 21.44
C THR A 340 -6.70 20.78 20.94
N ALA A 341 -7.89 20.15 21.04
CA ALA A 341 -9.17 20.74 20.65
C ALA A 341 -9.50 22.07 21.34
N ARG A 342 -8.90 22.39 22.50
CA ARG A 342 -9.02 23.71 23.16
C ARG A 342 -8.28 24.85 22.45
N PHE A 343 -7.26 24.54 21.65
CA PHE A 343 -6.55 25.49 20.78
C PHE A 343 -7.12 25.46 19.36
N PHE A 344 -7.45 24.26 18.88
CA PHE A 344 -7.76 23.97 17.48
C PHE A 344 -9.07 23.15 17.34
N PRO A 345 -10.24 23.67 17.78
CA PRO A 345 -11.49 22.90 17.84
C PRO A 345 -12.02 22.43 16.47
N LYS A 346 -11.52 23.01 15.37
CA LYS A 346 -11.85 22.61 13.99
C LYS A 346 -10.69 21.92 13.25
N GLY A 347 -9.56 21.70 13.93
CA GLY A 347 -8.26 21.42 13.31
C GLY A 347 -7.43 22.68 13.03
N THR A 348 -6.27 22.49 12.43
CA THR A 348 -5.26 23.53 12.19
C THR A 348 -4.36 23.22 11.00
N GLU A 349 -3.60 24.21 10.53
CA GLU A 349 -2.54 24.00 9.53
C GLU A 349 -1.40 23.17 10.14
N LEU A 350 -1.04 22.09 9.45
CA LEU A 350 0.19 21.35 9.67
C LEU A 350 1.20 21.81 8.61
N THR A 351 2.36 22.33 9.02
CA THR A 351 3.51 22.46 8.10
C THR A 351 4.41 21.24 8.27
N LEU A 352 4.74 20.56 7.16
CA LEU A 352 5.68 19.44 7.10
C LEU A 352 6.89 19.86 6.26
N ARG A 353 8.08 19.87 6.86
CA ARG A 353 9.34 20.09 6.14
C ARG A 353 9.97 18.74 5.83
N VAL A 354 10.37 18.55 4.58
CA VAL A 354 10.99 17.33 4.09
C VAL A 354 12.30 17.69 3.40
N ASP A 355 13.42 17.14 3.88
CA ASP A 355 14.73 17.35 3.26
C ASP A 355 15.50 16.03 3.19
N VAL A 356 15.56 15.45 1.99
CA VAL A 356 16.36 14.24 1.71
C VAL A 356 17.79 14.70 1.41
N ARG A 357 18.75 14.29 2.25
CA ARG A 357 20.15 14.73 2.20
C ARG A 357 21.10 13.60 1.84
N GLY A 358 22.16 13.93 1.11
CA GLY A 358 23.13 12.99 0.57
C GLY A 358 22.85 12.63 -0.88
N ALA A 359 23.91 12.30 -1.61
CA ALA A 359 23.79 11.75 -2.96
C ALA A 359 23.29 10.29 -2.87
N ALA A 360 22.43 9.90 -3.81
CA ALA A 360 22.10 8.49 -4.03
C ALA A 360 23.37 7.71 -4.44
N LYS A 361 23.43 6.44 -4.03
CA LYS A 361 24.55 5.51 -4.27
C LYS A 361 24.02 4.24 -4.93
N ALA A 362 24.93 3.43 -5.46
CA ALA A 362 24.60 2.05 -5.80
C ALA A 362 24.15 1.29 -4.54
N GLY A 363 23.08 0.49 -4.68
CA GLY A 363 22.63 -0.42 -3.63
C GLY A 363 23.56 -1.63 -3.43
N PRO A 364 23.22 -2.54 -2.51
CA PRO A 364 24.10 -3.64 -2.05
C PRO A 364 24.34 -4.76 -3.08
N GLY A 365 23.87 -4.62 -4.33
CA GLY A 365 24.06 -5.61 -5.38
C GLY A 365 23.16 -6.85 -5.23
N TYR A 366 21.84 -6.66 -5.09
CA TYR A 366 20.88 -7.77 -5.02
C TYR A 366 20.99 -8.75 -6.21
N ALA A 367 20.77 -10.04 -5.92
CA ALA A 367 20.73 -11.15 -6.87
C ALA A 367 19.61 -10.95 -7.92
N GLU A 368 18.44 -10.58 -7.40
CA GLU A 368 17.15 -10.44 -8.07
C GLU A 368 16.60 -9.02 -7.85
N PRO A 369 15.54 -8.57 -8.55
CA PRO A 369 14.98 -7.23 -8.38
C PRO A 369 14.55 -6.94 -6.94
N ALA A 370 15.00 -5.82 -6.38
CA ALA A 370 14.83 -5.49 -4.95
C ALA A 370 13.39 -5.13 -4.52
N GLY A 371 12.49 -4.89 -5.48
CA GLY A 371 11.12 -4.44 -5.23
C GLY A 371 11.08 -3.20 -4.33
N THR A 372 10.31 -3.29 -3.23
CA THR A 372 10.14 -2.25 -2.21
C THR A 372 11.46 -1.73 -1.60
N PHE A 373 12.55 -2.50 -1.69
CA PHE A 373 13.87 -2.15 -1.15
C PHE A 373 14.75 -1.35 -2.14
N SER A 374 14.11 -0.54 -3.00
CA SER A 374 14.75 0.34 -3.97
C SER A 374 13.90 1.60 -4.25
N VAL A 375 14.51 2.63 -4.84
CA VAL A 375 13.82 3.83 -5.32
C VAL A 375 13.89 3.86 -6.85
N THR A 376 12.75 4.01 -7.50
CA THR A 376 12.66 4.19 -8.96
C THR A 376 12.55 5.67 -9.36
N PRO A 377 12.85 6.04 -10.63
CA PRO A 377 12.52 7.36 -11.16
C PRO A 377 11.02 7.69 -11.02
N GLU A 378 10.16 6.68 -11.16
CA GLU A 378 8.70 6.77 -11.02
C GLU A 378 8.29 7.09 -9.57
N ASP A 379 8.99 6.56 -8.56
CA ASP A 379 8.77 6.90 -7.15
C ASP A 379 9.14 8.36 -6.86
N GLN A 380 10.28 8.81 -7.38
CA GLN A 380 10.71 10.21 -7.27
C GLN A 380 9.70 11.16 -7.94
N GLU A 381 9.15 10.77 -9.09
CA GLU A 381 8.17 11.57 -9.82
C GLU A 381 6.79 11.55 -9.13
N THR A 382 6.38 10.41 -8.56
CA THR A 382 5.18 10.29 -7.71
C THR A 382 5.27 11.21 -6.49
N ALA A 383 6.45 11.27 -5.84
CA ALA A 383 6.73 12.19 -4.75
C ALA A 383 6.80 13.66 -5.19
N ARG A 384 7.37 13.95 -6.38
CA ARG A 384 7.38 15.31 -6.94
C ARG A 384 5.98 15.81 -7.24
N ASN A 385 5.06 14.95 -7.70
CA ASN A 385 3.68 15.31 -8.01
C ASN A 385 2.71 15.27 -6.82
N GLY A 386 3.13 14.77 -5.65
CA GLY A 386 2.30 14.75 -4.45
C GLY A 386 1.21 13.67 -4.45
N GLN A 387 1.36 12.63 -5.28
CA GLN A 387 0.32 11.62 -5.55
C GLN A 387 0.36 10.47 -4.53
N THR A 388 -0.79 9.88 -4.23
CA THR A 388 -0.88 8.58 -3.55
C THR A 388 -0.48 7.43 -4.50
N ALA A 389 -0.24 6.24 -3.94
CA ALA A 389 0.05 5.04 -4.74
C ALA A 389 -1.10 4.68 -5.72
N GLU A 390 -2.36 4.87 -5.31
CA GLU A 390 -3.51 4.56 -6.18
C GLU A 390 -3.67 5.57 -7.31
N GLU A 391 -3.36 6.85 -7.08
CA GLU A 391 -3.36 7.90 -8.12
C GLU A 391 -2.26 7.66 -9.15
N ALA A 392 -1.05 7.31 -8.71
CA ALA A 392 0.06 6.96 -9.60
C ALA A 392 -0.28 5.73 -10.48
N ALA A 393 -0.83 4.67 -9.89
CA ALA A 393 -1.25 3.47 -10.63
C ALA A 393 -2.36 3.75 -11.66
N LYS A 394 -3.34 4.60 -11.31
CA LYS A 394 -4.37 5.07 -12.25
C LYS A 394 -3.76 5.88 -13.39
N SER A 395 -2.83 6.79 -13.08
CA SER A 395 -2.12 7.61 -14.07
C SER A 395 -1.32 6.76 -15.06
N GLY A 396 -0.53 5.79 -14.57
CA GLY A 396 0.22 4.85 -15.41
C GLY A 396 -0.67 3.98 -16.29
N THR A 397 -1.82 3.54 -15.78
CA THR A 397 -2.82 2.79 -16.55
C THR A 397 -3.40 3.63 -17.69
N LEU A 398 -3.85 4.86 -17.39
CA LEU A 398 -4.38 5.79 -18.39
C LEU A 398 -3.33 6.17 -19.45
N THR A 399 -2.08 6.37 -19.03
CA THR A 399 -0.95 6.65 -19.92
C THR A 399 -0.69 5.48 -20.88
N THR A 400 -0.69 4.25 -20.36
CA THR A 400 -0.53 3.03 -21.16
C THR A 400 -1.66 2.86 -22.18
N VAL A 401 -2.91 3.07 -21.76
CA VAL A 401 -4.08 3.06 -22.65
C VAL A 401 -4.01 4.16 -23.72
N GLY A 402 -3.51 5.35 -23.37
CA GLY A 402 -3.28 6.45 -24.30
C GLY A 402 -2.28 6.09 -25.40
N TYR A 403 -1.09 5.58 -25.03
CA TYR A 403 -0.10 5.14 -26.01
C TYR A 403 -0.59 3.97 -26.88
N ALA A 404 -1.28 2.99 -26.29
CA ALA A 404 -1.87 1.88 -27.04
C ALA A 404 -2.94 2.36 -28.04
N GLY A 405 -3.80 3.30 -27.62
CA GLY A 405 -4.83 3.90 -28.48
C GLY A 405 -4.25 4.72 -29.64
N ILE A 406 -3.21 5.53 -29.39
CA ILE A 406 -2.51 6.29 -30.43
C ILE A 406 -1.79 5.34 -31.40
N GLY A 407 -1.12 4.30 -30.90
CA GLY A 407 -0.44 3.29 -31.73
C GLY A 407 -1.43 2.54 -32.63
N ALA A 408 -2.51 2.02 -32.05
CA ALA A 408 -3.57 1.33 -32.81
C ALA A 408 -4.24 2.25 -33.84
N GLY A 409 -4.56 3.50 -33.47
CA GLY A 409 -5.11 4.50 -34.39
C GLY A 409 -4.18 4.81 -35.55
N SER A 410 -2.88 4.94 -35.29
CA SER A 410 -1.86 5.18 -36.34
C SER A 410 -1.74 4.00 -37.30
N VAL A 411 -1.77 2.77 -36.80
CA VAL A 411 -1.76 1.54 -37.64
C VAL A 411 -3.04 1.43 -38.48
N LEU A 412 -4.20 1.75 -37.91
CA LEU A 412 -5.48 1.75 -38.64
C LEU A 412 -5.49 2.82 -39.76
N LEU A 413 -4.99 4.03 -39.49
CA LEU A 413 -4.86 5.09 -40.49
C LEU A 413 -3.86 4.73 -41.61
N ALA A 414 -2.72 4.11 -41.25
CA ALA A 414 -1.76 3.61 -42.24
C ALA A 414 -2.36 2.50 -43.11
N GLY A 415 -3.11 1.56 -42.51
CA GLY A 415 -3.84 0.50 -43.23
C GLY A 415 -4.91 1.06 -44.17
N LEU A 416 -5.67 2.07 -43.73
CA LEU A 416 -6.67 2.75 -44.56
C LEU A 416 -6.01 3.54 -45.71
N GLY A 417 -4.86 4.17 -45.47
CA GLY A 417 -4.05 4.81 -46.51
C GLY A 417 -3.54 3.82 -47.55
N ALA A 418 -3.00 2.67 -47.13
CA ALA A 418 -2.57 1.61 -48.02
C ALA A 418 -3.75 1.03 -48.83
N TRP A 419 -4.90 0.79 -48.20
CA TRP A 419 -6.10 0.27 -48.85
C TRP A 419 -6.68 1.24 -49.89
N THR A 420 -6.78 2.53 -49.56
CA THR A 420 -7.28 3.56 -50.50
C THR A 420 -6.33 3.77 -51.68
N LEU A 421 -5.01 3.70 -51.47
CA LEU A 421 -4.01 3.70 -52.56
C LEU A 421 -4.12 2.45 -53.45
N ALA A 422 -4.35 1.27 -52.87
CA ALA A 422 -4.57 0.04 -53.63
C ALA A 422 -5.87 0.10 -54.47
N ALA A 423 -6.98 0.53 -53.86
CA ALA A 423 -8.27 0.70 -54.55
C ALA A 423 -8.18 1.68 -55.73
N ARG A 424 -7.50 2.84 -55.55
CA ARG A 424 -7.25 3.79 -56.64
C ARG A 424 -6.39 3.21 -57.77
N ARG A 425 -5.36 2.40 -57.45
CA ARG A 425 -4.54 1.71 -58.46
C ARG A 425 -5.33 0.64 -59.24
N SER A 426 -6.26 -0.05 -58.59
CA SER A 426 -7.16 -1.00 -59.27
C SER A 426 -8.13 -0.28 -60.22
N ALA A 427 -8.73 0.84 -59.80
CA ALA A 427 -9.60 1.65 -60.66
C ALA A 427 -8.85 2.22 -61.88
N ALA A 428 -7.62 2.69 -61.71
CA ALA A 428 -6.77 3.16 -62.81
C ALA A 428 -6.44 2.04 -63.83
N ARG A 429 -6.26 0.80 -63.36
CA ARG A 429 -6.06 -0.37 -64.25
C ARG A 429 -7.34 -0.79 -64.99
N ALA A 430 -8.52 -0.58 -64.41
CA ALA A 430 -9.79 -0.87 -65.08
C ALA A 430 -10.09 0.09 -66.26
N LEU A 431 -9.51 1.30 -66.26
CA LEU A 431 -9.59 2.26 -67.36
C LEU A 431 -8.53 2.03 -68.46
N ALA A 432 -7.52 1.19 -68.20
CA ALA A 432 -6.50 0.79 -69.16
C ALA A 432 -6.91 -0.52 -69.88
N GLY A 433 -8.03 -0.48 -70.60
CA GLY A 433 -8.54 -1.61 -71.36
C GLY A 433 -7.55 -2.07 -72.46
N PRO A 434 -7.24 -3.38 -72.58
CA PRO A 434 -6.40 -3.88 -73.66
C PRO A 434 -6.99 -3.60 -75.05
N GLY A 435 -6.16 -3.16 -75.98
CA GLY A 435 -6.56 -2.90 -77.36
C GLY A 435 -6.98 -4.17 -78.11
N THR A 436 -7.85 -4.00 -79.11
CA THR A 436 -8.37 -5.06 -79.98
C THR A 436 -7.28 -5.75 -80.78
N GLY A 437 -7.21 -7.09 -80.70
CA GLY A 437 -6.39 -7.96 -81.55
C GLY A 437 -7.17 -9.25 -81.89
N PRO A 438 -7.06 -9.83 -83.10
CA PRO A 438 -8.08 -10.74 -83.63
C PRO A 438 -7.85 -12.25 -83.40
N VAL A 439 -8.94 -13.01 -83.51
CA VAL A 439 -9.00 -14.49 -83.59
C VAL A 439 -9.52 -14.87 -84.99
N PRO A 440 -8.75 -15.61 -85.79
CA PRO A 440 -9.07 -17.01 -86.15
C PRO A 440 -7.79 -17.89 -86.27
N LEU A 441 -7.77 -19.23 -86.43
CA LEU A 441 -8.70 -20.39 -86.37
C LEU A 441 -7.81 -21.66 -86.13
N PRO A 442 -8.33 -22.86 -85.79
CA PRO A 442 -7.52 -24.00 -85.34
C PRO A 442 -7.09 -24.99 -86.44
N GLN A 443 -6.02 -25.75 -86.15
CA GLN A 443 -5.71 -27.06 -86.75
C GLN A 443 -5.24 -28.06 -85.65
N ALA A 444 -5.15 -29.35 -85.97
CA ALA A 444 -5.22 -30.43 -84.97
C ALA A 444 -4.20 -31.57 -85.16
N THR A 445 -4.10 -32.45 -84.14
CA THR A 445 -3.28 -33.69 -84.05
C THR A 445 -1.76 -33.45 -83.96
N THR A 446 -0.92 -34.35 -83.43
CA THR A 446 -1.08 -35.77 -83.01
C THR A 446 -0.65 -36.04 -81.55
N GLU A 447 -0.80 -37.30 -81.11
CA GLU A 447 -0.49 -37.80 -79.75
C GLU A 447 1.02 -37.94 -79.44
N ALA A 448 1.37 -37.91 -78.14
CA ALA A 448 2.25 -38.89 -77.49
C ALA A 448 2.27 -38.74 -75.96
N THR A 449 1.83 -39.78 -75.23
CA THR A 449 2.06 -39.97 -73.78
C THR A 449 2.39 -41.45 -73.54
N PRO A 450 3.27 -41.80 -72.58
CA PRO A 450 2.81 -42.00 -71.18
C PRO A 450 3.87 -41.42 -70.18
N SER A 451 3.82 -41.60 -68.85
CA SER A 451 3.11 -42.58 -67.99
C SER A 451 2.87 -42.13 -66.53
N SER A 452 1.68 -42.46 -65.97
CA SER A 452 1.41 -42.89 -64.56
C SER A 452 2.01 -42.07 -63.39
N GLN A 453 1.30 -41.29 -62.55
CA GLN A 453 0.07 -41.54 -61.77
C GLN A 453 -0.05 -42.92 -61.08
N PRO A 454 -0.79 -43.10 -59.96
CA PRO A 454 -1.65 -42.14 -59.23
C PRO A 454 -1.09 -41.88 -57.78
N THR A 455 -1.77 -41.55 -56.66
CA THR A 455 -3.21 -41.46 -56.29
C THR A 455 -3.42 -40.50 -55.08
N GLN A 456 -4.70 -40.21 -54.77
CA GLN A 456 -5.26 -39.71 -53.50
C GLN A 456 -6.52 -40.56 -53.17
N PRO A 457 -7.26 -40.47 -52.03
CA PRO A 457 -7.47 -39.33 -51.10
C PRO A 457 -7.24 -39.73 -49.60
N GLY A 458 -7.86 -39.20 -48.53
CA GLY A 458 -9.01 -38.29 -48.40
C GLY A 458 -9.40 -37.82 -46.99
N ARG A 459 -10.66 -38.04 -46.59
CA ARG A 459 -11.40 -37.48 -45.43
C ARG A 459 -12.62 -38.39 -45.11
N PRO A 460 -13.40 -38.17 -44.02
CA PRO A 460 -13.05 -37.93 -42.61
C PRO A 460 -13.91 -38.83 -41.65
N GLY A 461 -13.80 -38.70 -40.32
CA GLY A 461 -14.67 -39.44 -39.37
C GLY A 461 -14.71 -38.87 -37.94
N GLN A 462 -15.84 -39.03 -37.23
CA GLN A 462 -16.11 -38.41 -35.93
C GLN A 462 -15.84 -39.32 -34.70
N GLN A 463 -15.41 -38.68 -33.62
CA GLN A 463 -15.86 -38.78 -32.20
C GLN A 463 -17.05 -39.72 -31.81
N PRO A 464 -17.25 -40.08 -30.51
CA PRO A 464 -16.37 -39.94 -29.32
C PRO A 464 -16.30 -41.24 -28.41
N PRO A 465 -16.61 -41.34 -27.08
CA PRO A 465 -15.70 -42.07 -26.15
C PRO A 465 -16.30 -43.07 -25.11
N HIS A 466 -15.53 -44.06 -24.66
CA HIS A 466 -15.63 -44.68 -23.32
C HIS A 466 -14.22 -45.13 -22.87
N GLN A 467 -13.71 -44.85 -21.66
CA GLN A 467 -14.09 -45.32 -20.30
C GLN A 467 -13.91 -46.83 -20.04
N GLN A 468 -12.78 -47.21 -19.43
CA GLN A 468 -12.59 -48.15 -18.29
C GLN A 468 -11.08 -48.34 -18.05
N GLN A 469 -10.51 -47.97 -16.89
CA GLN A 469 -10.41 -48.70 -15.59
C GLN A 469 -9.25 -49.72 -15.50
N PHE A 470 -8.41 -49.57 -14.46
CA PHE A 470 -7.60 -50.58 -13.72
C PHE A 470 -6.76 -51.64 -14.52
N ARG A 471 -5.47 -51.90 -14.24
CA ARG A 471 -4.74 -52.12 -12.96
C ARG A 471 -3.20 -52.05 -13.17
N PRO A 472 -2.35 -52.00 -12.12
CA PRO A 472 -0.88 -52.11 -12.20
C PRO A 472 -0.36 -53.57 -12.06
N PRO A 473 0.91 -53.83 -12.42
CA PRO A 473 1.96 -54.14 -11.42
C PRO A 473 3.22 -53.25 -11.62
N GLN A 474 4.17 -53.06 -10.69
CA GLN A 474 4.92 -53.94 -9.76
C GLN A 474 6.01 -54.80 -10.41
N GLY A 475 7.21 -54.81 -9.79
CA GLY A 475 8.48 -55.35 -10.32
C GLY A 475 9.42 -54.23 -10.79
N TRP A 476 10.68 -54.12 -10.33
CA TRP A 476 11.46 -54.96 -9.40
C TRP A 476 12.14 -54.09 -8.33
#